data_AF-A0A1F9LWU5-F1
#
_entry.id   AF-A0A1F9LWU5-F1
#
_cell.length_a   1.000
_cell.length_b   1.000
_cell.length_c   1.000
_cell.angle_alpha   90.00
_cell.angle_beta   90.00
_cell.angle_gamma   90.00
#
_symmetry.space_group_name_H-M   'P 1'
#
loop_
_entity.id
_entity.type
_entity.pdbx_description
1 polymer ?
#
loop_
_entity_poly.entity_id
_entity_poly.type
_entity_poly.pdbx_seq_one_letter_code
_entity_poly.pdbx_strand_id
1 'polypeptide(L)' 'MQKISNCSKMRFQIPTERIHFLKFILEGYDGLAVLTTIDQTAGIVELYFPLEVQEELNLLLTHLDLAMTQTLP' A
#
# COMPACT_ATOMS: atom_id res chain seq x y z
N MET A 1 -7.54 26.89 0.42
CA MET A 1 -7.51 26.33 -0.95
C MET A 1 -7.51 24.82 -0.79
N GLN A 2 -8.64 24.16 -1.07
CA GLN A 2 -8.79 22.71 -0.90
C GLN A 2 -7.97 22.03 -2.00
N LYS A 3 -6.81 21.45 -1.65
CA LYS A 3 -6.04 20.60 -2.58
C LYS A 3 -6.93 19.41 -2.91
N ILE A 4 -7.37 19.32 -4.15
CA ILE A 4 -7.97 18.10 -4.69
C ILE A 4 -6.80 17.12 -4.80
N SER A 5 -6.59 16.34 -3.75
CA SER A 5 -5.58 15.30 -3.71
C SER A 5 -5.98 14.25 -4.74
N ASN A 6 -5.32 14.23 -5.90
CA ASN A 6 -5.43 13.11 -6.83
C ASN A 6 -4.96 11.85 -6.08
N CYS A 7 -5.91 11.03 -5.65
CA CYS A 7 -5.67 9.81 -4.90
C CYS A 7 -5.59 8.64 -5.88
N SER A 8 -4.43 8.02 -5.95
CA SER A 8 -4.19 6.79 -6.70
C SER A 8 -4.45 5.58 -5.81
N LYS A 9 -4.73 4.44 -6.44
CA LYS A 9 -4.85 3.17 -5.73
C LYS A 9 -4.04 2.08 -6.40
N MET A 10 -3.52 1.16 -5.60
CA MET A 10 -2.70 0.04 -6.05
C MET A 10 -3.12 -1.24 -5.34
N ARG A 11 -3.48 -2.26 -6.12
CA ARG A 11 -3.89 -3.57 -5.60
C ARG A 11 -2.78 -4.59 -5.83
N PHE A 12 -2.46 -5.35 -4.81
CA PHE A 12 -1.43 -6.39 -4.86
C PHE A 12 -1.72 -7.47 -3.82
N GLN A 13 -1.07 -8.61 -3.99
CA GLN A 13 -1.18 -9.74 -3.07
C GLN A 13 0.06 -9.79 -2.19
N ILE A 14 -0.16 -9.94 -0.89
CA ILE A 14 0.90 -10.15 0.10
C ILE A 14 0.52 -11.30 1.03
N PRO A 15 1.51 -11.96 1.65
CA PRO A 15 1.23 -12.96 2.68
C PRO A 15 0.33 -12.36 3.77
N THR A 16 -0.68 -13.09 4.21
CA THR A 16 -1.65 -12.61 5.21
C THR A 16 -0.98 -12.16 6.51
N GLU A 17 0.11 -12.83 6.89
CA GLU A 17 0.98 -12.47 8.03
C GLU A 17 1.63 -11.08 7.89
N ARG A 18 1.89 -10.64 6.65
CA ARG A 18 2.49 -9.34 6.36
C ARG A 18 1.46 -8.22 6.26
N ILE A 19 0.16 -8.52 6.14
CA ILE A 19 -0.90 -7.50 6.07
C ILE A 19 -0.91 -6.64 7.34
N HIS A 20 -0.90 -7.28 8.51
CA HIS A 20 -0.87 -6.56 9.79
C HIS A 20 0.41 -5.76 9.96
N PHE A 21 1.55 -6.31 9.54
CA PHE A 21 2.84 -5.63 9.58
C PHE A 21 2.85 -4.38 8.69
N LEU A 22 2.45 -4.50 7.42
CA LEU A 22 2.39 -3.36 6.50
C LEU A 22 1.40 -2.29 6.96
N LYS A 23 0.23 -2.70 7.47
CA LYS A 23 -0.75 -1.77 8.05
C LYS A 23 -0.14 -0.99 9.22
N PHE A 24 0.54 -1.68 10.13
CA PHE A 24 1.16 -1.06 11.28
C PHE A 24 2.23 -0.04 10.88
N ILE A 25 3.07 -0.39 9.90
CA ILE A 25 4.07 0.54 9.36
C ILE A 25 3.37 1.78 8.80
N LEU A 26 2.38 1.60 7.92
CA LEU A 26 1.66 2.70 7.29
C LEU A 26 0.90 3.59 8.28
N GLU A 27 0.33 3.04 9.35
CA GLU A 27 -0.30 3.82 10.43
C GLU A 27 0.73 4.67 11.20
N GLY A 28 2.01 4.30 11.19
CA GLY A 28 3.11 5.11 11.71
C GLY A 28 3.54 6.24 10.78
N TYR A 29 3.20 6.18 9.48
CA TYR A 29 3.49 7.24 8.52
C TYR A 29 2.24 8.12 8.32
N ASP A 30 2.26 9.32 8.88
CA ASP A 30 1.17 10.28 8.72
C ASP A 30 1.00 10.69 7.24
N GLY A 31 -0.13 10.32 6.64
CA GLY A 31 -0.50 10.74 5.29
C GLY A 31 0.20 10.01 4.12
N LEU A 32 0.93 8.92 4.36
CA LEU A 32 1.64 8.21 3.29
C LEU A 32 0.71 7.35 2.42
N ALA A 33 0.02 6.37 3.00
CA ALA A 33 -0.96 5.57 2.30
C ALA A 33 -1.93 4.90 3.27
N VAL A 34 -3.16 4.66 2.81
CA VAL A 34 -4.17 3.88 3.52
C VAL A 34 -4.21 2.47 2.95
N LEU A 35 -3.97 1.47 3.78
CA LEU A 35 -4.11 0.06 3.40
C LEU A 35 -5.51 -0.46 3.71
N THR A 36 -6.13 -1.04 2.70
CA THR A 36 -7.44 -1.69 2.76
C THR A 36 -7.27 -3.16 2.40
N THR A 37 -7.64 -4.06 3.30
CA THR A 37 -7.67 -5.50 2.98
C THR A 37 -8.93 -5.82 2.19
N ILE A 38 -8.76 -6.32 0.96
CA ILE A 38 -9.86 -6.74 0.10
C ILE A 38 -10.25 -8.19 0.40
N ASP A 39 -9.24 -9.05 0.53
CA ASP A 39 -9.42 -10.46 0.85
C ASP A 39 -8.30 -10.93 1.77
N GLN A 40 -8.61 -11.14 3.05
CA GLN A 40 -7.63 -11.60 4.03
C GLN A 40 -7.19 -13.06 3.77
N THR A 41 -8.09 -13.88 3.23
CA THR A 41 -7.83 -15.31 2.99
C THR A 41 -6.87 -15.49 1.82
N ALA A 42 -7.07 -14.73 0.75
CA ALA A 42 -6.22 -14.72 -0.44
C ALA A 42 -5.01 -13.78 -0.31
N GLY A 43 -4.94 -12.95 0.74
CA GLY A 43 -3.84 -12.01 0.93
C GLY A 43 -3.92 -10.76 0.05
N ILE A 44 -5.11 -10.41 -0.45
CA ILE A 44 -5.32 -9.30 -1.38
C ILE A 44 -5.52 -8.00 -0.60
N VAL A 45 -4.67 -7.02 -0.85
CA VAL A 45 -4.73 -5.69 -0.25
C VAL A 45 -4.73 -4.61 -1.32
N GLU A 46 -5.26 -3.44 -0.96
CA GLU A 46 -5.34 -2.26 -1.80
C GLU A 46 -4.82 -1.06 -1.02
N LEU A 47 -3.81 -0.38 -1.56
CA LEU A 47 -3.27 0.84 -1.03
C LEU A 47 -3.88 2.04 -1.73
N TYR A 48 -4.24 3.06 -0.96
CA TYR A 48 -4.69 4.36 -1.43
C TYR A 48 -3.68 5.43 -1.02
N PHE A 49 -3.17 6.19 -1.95
CA PHE A 49 -2.13 7.17 -1.69
C PHE A 49 -2.25 8.40 -2.60
N PRO A 50 -1.89 9.59 -2.12
CA PRO A 50 -1.74 10.74 -3.00
C PRO A 50 -0.57 10.53 -3.97
N LEU A 51 -0.70 10.99 -5.22
CA LEU A 51 0.39 10.93 -6.20
C LEU A 51 1.67 11.63 -5.73
N GLU A 52 1.54 12.64 -4.87
CA GLU A 52 2.65 13.39 -4.27
C GLU A 52 3.61 12.51 -3.45
N VAL A 53 3.12 11.39 -2.87
CA VAL A 53 3.91 10.47 -2.03
C VAL A 53 4.16 9.11 -2.69
N GLN A 54 3.82 8.97 -3.98
CA GLN A 54 3.98 7.72 -4.71
C GLN A 54 5.42 7.22 -4.73
N GLU A 55 6.39 8.11 -4.92
CA GLU A 55 7.81 7.75 -4.92
C GLU A 55 8.27 7.26 -3.54
N GLU A 56 7.86 7.97 -2.48
CA GLU A 56 8.16 7.60 -1.10
C GLU A 56 7.52 6.24 -0.72
N LEU A 57 6.28 6.00 -1.14
CA LEU A 57 5.60 4.73 -0.96
C LEU A 57 6.31 3.59 -1.71
N ASN A 58 6.73 3.83 -2.95
CA ASN A 58 7.47 2.84 -3.74
C ASN A 58 8.82 2.49 -3.10
N LEU A 59 9.54 3.48 -2.57
CA LEU A 59 10.77 3.25 -1.81
C LEU A 59 10.48 2.41 -0.57
N LEU A 60 9.46 2.75 0.22
CA LEU A 60 9.07 1.98 1.40
C LEU A 60 8.73 0.52 1.05
N LEU A 61 7.91 0.30 0.02
CA LEU A 61 7.56 -1.05 -0.44
C LEU A 61 8.79 -1.84 -0.90
N THR A 62 9.73 -1.18 -1.57
CA THR A 62 11.00 -1.78 -2.00
C THR A 62 11.86 -2.17 -0.80
N HIS A 63 11.96 -1.30 0.21
CA HIS A 63 12.70 -1.58 1.46
C HIS A 63 12.09 -2.71 2.28
N LEU A 64 10.77 -2.87 2.23
CA LEU A 64 10.07 -3.96 2.90
C LEU A 64 10.12 -5.29 2.14
N ASP A 65 10.80 -5.32 0.98
CA ASP A 65 10.80 -6.44 0.04
C ASP A 65 9.36 -6.88 -0.31
N LEU A 66 8.45 -5.91 -0.30
CA LEU A 66 7.08 -6.04 -0.81
C LEU A 66 7.04 -5.66 -2.29
N ALA A 67 8.22 -5.71 -2.94
CA ALA A 67 8.40 -5.50 -4.36
C ALA A 67 7.31 -6.28 -5.09
N MET A 68 6.58 -5.56 -5.91
CA MET A 68 5.34 -6.03 -6.50
C MET A 68 5.54 -7.40 -7.12
N THR A 69 5.01 -8.44 -6.49
CA THR A 69 4.72 -9.69 -7.19
C THR A 69 3.50 -9.40 -8.06
N GLN A 70 3.70 -8.67 -9.16
CA GLN A 70 2.77 -8.67 -10.28
C GLN A 70 2.84 -10.05 -10.91
N THR A 71 2.24 -11.03 -10.24
CA THR A 71 1.90 -12.33 -10.83
C THR A 71 0.39 -12.38 -10.87
N LEU A 72 -0.18 -11.75 -11.90
CA LEU A 72 -1.43 -12.23 -12.48
C LEU A 72 -1.19 -12.38 -14.00
N PRO A 73 -1.81 -13.42 -14.60
CA PRO A 73 -1.29 -14.24 -15.71
C PRO A 73 -1.03 -13.52 -17.03
#